data_AF-A0A0C1EKT3-F1
#
_entry.id   AF-A0A0C1EKT3-F1
#
_cell.length_a   1.000
_cell.length_b   1.000
_cell.length_c   1.000
_cell.angle_alpha   90.00
_cell.angle_beta   90.00
_cell.angle_gamma   90.00
#
_symmetry.space_group_name_H-M   'P 1'
#
loop_
_entity.id
_entity.type
_entity.pdbx_description
1 polymer ?
#
loop_
_entity_poly.entity_id
_entity_poly.type
_entity_poly.pdbx_seq_one_letter_code
_entity_poly.pdbx_strand_id
1 'polypeptide(L)' 'MADEHLKAIPSSESGLLTFQMDRAGYELFERLLKRAVPGKADNAGVFKQAKDRVDGAFFAGASQMGWLRK' A
#
# COMPACT_ATOMS: atom_id res chain seq x y z
N MET A 1 -11.66 -8.31 20.43
CA MET A 1 -10.39 -7.69 20.04
C MET A 1 -10.58 -7.19 18.63
N ALA A 2 -10.24 -5.93 18.32
CA ALA A 2 -10.37 -5.44 16.94
C ALA A 2 -9.24 -6.11 16.13
N ASP A 3 -9.60 -6.89 15.12
CA ASP A 3 -8.61 -7.54 14.27
C ASP A 3 -7.83 -6.46 13.51
N GLU A 4 -6.50 -6.45 13.67
CA GLU A 4 -5.63 -5.53 12.96
C GLU A 4 -5.52 -5.95 11.49
N HIS A 5 -6.16 -5.20 10.60
CA HIS A 5 -6.21 -5.51 9.16
C HIS A 5 -4.92 -5.19 8.39
N LEU A 6 -4.00 -4.41 8.99
CA LEU A 6 -2.72 -4.02 8.41
C LEU A 6 -1.66 -4.02 9.51
N LYS A 7 -0.58 -4.77 9.29
CA LYS A 7 0.55 -4.88 10.20
C LYS A 7 1.86 -4.61 9.48
N ALA A 8 2.71 -3.78 10.06
CA ALA A 8 4.08 -3.58 9.60
C ALA A 8 5.01 -4.58 10.31
N ILE A 9 5.78 -5.35 9.54
CA ILE A 9 6.70 -6.39 10.03
C ILE A 9 8.10 -6.06 9.49
N PRO A 10 9.09 -5.83 10.36
CA PRO A 10 10.47 -5.66 9.92
C PRO A 10 10.97 -6.99 9.32
N SER A 11 11.48 -6.95 8.10
CA SER A 11 12.12 -8.09 7.44
C SER A 11 13.61 -8.04 7.71
N SER A 12 14.09 -8.94 8.58
CA SER A 12 15.51 -9.08 8.92
C SER A 12 16.38 -9.55 7.75
N GLU A 13 15.78 -10.20 6.75
CA GLU A 13 16.51 -10.73 5.59
C GLU A 13 16.82 -9.66 4.54
N SER A 14 15.89 -8.72 4.34
CA SER A 14 16.02 -7.68 3.31
C SER A 14 16.39 -6.31 3.87
N GLY A 15 16.39 -6.13 5.19
CA GLY A 15 16.53 -4.81 5.82
C GLY A 15 15.37 -3.86 5.45
N LEU A 16 14.23 -4.41 5.04
CA LEU A 16 13.06 -3.65 4.60
C LEU A 16 11.90 -3.79 5.59
N LEU A 17 10.93 -2.89 5.50
CA LEU A 17 9.65 -3.00 6.18
C LEU A 17 8.64 -3.68 5.25
N THR A 18 8.08 -4.81 5.69
CA THR A 18 7.02 -5.53 4.97
C THR A 18 5.67 -5.19 5.57
N PHE A 19 4.68 -4.89 4.74
CA PHE A 19 3.30 -4.71 5.19
C PHE A 19 2.50 -5.99 4.91
N GLN A 20 2.01 -6.63 5.97
CA GLN A 20 1.08 -7.75 5.88
C GLN A 20 -0.34 -7.22 6.10
N MET A 21 -1.27 -7.59 5.22
CA MET A 21 -2.67 -7.17 5.33
C MET A 21 -3.62 -8.23 4.79
N ASP A 22 -4.86 -8.16 5.23
CA ASP A 22 -5.99 -8.89 4.65
C ASP A 22 -6.71 -8.03 3.59
N ARG A 23 -7.83 -8.54 3.05
CA ARG A 23 -8.65 -7.80 2.08
C ARG A 23 -9.15 -6.46 2.63
N ALA A 24 -9.57 -6.42 3.89
CA ALA A 24 -10.08 -5.19 4.50
C ALA A 24 -8.96 -4.15 4.66
N GLY A 25 -7.76 -4.60 5.01
CA GLY A 25 -6.57 -3.77 5.11
C GLY A 25 -6.14 -3.21 3.75
N TYR A 26 -6.22 -4.03 2.70
CA TYR A 26 -6.01 -3.58 1.32
C TYR A 26 -7.00 -2.47 0.93
N GLU A 27 -8.30 -2.68 1.14
CA GLU A 27 -9.33 -1.68 0.81
C GLU A 27 -9.14 -0.37 1.60
N LEU A 28 -8.70 -0.46 2.85
CA LEU A 28 -8.37 0.69 3.67
C LEU A 28 -7.15 1.44 3.13
N PHE A 29 -6.07 0.71 2.81
CA PHE A 29 -4.85 1.32 2.28
C PHE A 29 -5.07 1.96 0.91
N GLU A 30 -5.85 1.33 0.04
CA GLU A 30 -6.20 1.88 -1.28
C GLU A 30 -6.93 3.24 -1.14
N ARG A 31 -7.84 3.37 -0.16
CA ARG A 31 -8.52 4.64 0.15
C ARG A 31 -7.54 5.72 0.65
N LEU A 32 -6.54 5.34 1.46
CA LEU A 32 -5.51 6.26 1.93
C LEU A 32 -4.62 6.72 0.76
N LEU A 33 -4.17 5.78 -0.07
CA LEU A 33 -3.32 6.06 -1.22
C LEU A 33 -4.01 6.97 -2.24
N LYS A 34 -5.31 6.76 -2.50
CA LYS A 34 -6.13 7.66 -3.35
C LYS A 34 -6.20 9.11 -2.84
N ARG A 35 -6.06 9.32 -1.52
CA ARG A 35 -6.08 10.65 -0.89
C ARG A 35 -4.69 11.24 -0.67
N ALA A 36 -3.63 10.48 -0.94
CA ALA A 36 -2.27 10.93 -0.74
C ALA A 36 -1.96 12.08 -1.72
N VAL A 37 -1.51 13.21 -1.17
CA VAL A 37 -1.11 14.40 -1.92
C VAL A 37 0.34 14.76 -1.56
N PRO A 38 1.11 15.34 -2.49
CA PRO A 38 2.46 15.79 -2.18
C PRO A 38 2.42 16.87 -1.09
N GLY A 39 3.38 16.82 -0.17
CA GLY A 39 3.64 17.88 0.79
C GLY A 39 4.18 19.14 0.11
N LYS A 40 4.20 20.26 0.84
CA LYS A 40 4.65 21.57 0.29
C LYS A 40 6.09 21.57 -0.23
N ALA A 41 6.96 20.73 0.33
CA ALA A 41 8.36 20.61 -0.04
C ALA A 41 8.61 19.50 -1.08
N ASP A 42 7.59 18.73 -1.44
CA ASP A 42 7.76 17.59 -2.34
C ASP A 42 7.76 18.03 -3.80
N ASN A 43 8.57 17.38 -4.61
CA ASN A 43 8.45 17.48 -6.05
C ASN A 43 7.22 16.68 -6.51
N ALA A 44 6.20 17.36 -7.04
CA ALA A 44 4.94 16.74 -7.47
C ALA A 44 5.14 15.62 -8.51
N GLY A 45 6.11 15.75 -9.42
CA GLY A 45 6.42 14.73 -10.42
C GLY A 45 7.00 13.47 -9.79
N VAL A 46 7.95 13.62 -8.87
CA VAL A 46 8.55 12.49 -8.13
C VAL A 46 7.51 11.81 -7.23
N PHE A 47 6.68 12.59 -6.54
CA PHE A 47 5.58 12.06 -5.73
C PHE A 47 4.61 11.23 -6.56
N LYS A 48 4.18 11.75 -7.72
CA LYS A 48 3.30 11.02 -8.64
C LYS A 48 3.93 9.70 -9.08
N GLN A 49 5.19 9.70 -9.49
CA GLN A 49 5.88 8.47 -9.89
C GLN A 49 5.97 7.44 -8.75
N ALA A 50 6.26 7.89 -7.52
CA ALA A 50 6.30 7.02 -6.35
C ALA A 50 4.92 6.43 -6.06
N LYS A 51 3.88 7.26 -6.08
CA LYS A 51 2.49 6.84 -5.89
C LYS A 51 2.06 5.82 -6.95
N ASP A 52 2.33 6.08 -8.22
CA ASP A 52 1.97 5.19 -9.33
C ASP A 52 2.66 3.81 -9.19
N ARG A 53 3.92 3.76 -8.71
CA ARG A 53 4.61 2.49 -8.41
C ARG A 53 3.95 1.72 -7.27
N VAL A 54 3.57 2.41 -6.19
CA VAL A 54 2.89 1.77 -5.05
C VAL A 54 1.52 1.25 -5.48
N ASP A 55 0.75 2.06 -6.22
CA ASP A 55 -0.55 1.67 -6.79
C ASP A 55 -0.41 0.41 -7.66
N GLY A 56 0.58 0.36 -8.54
CA GLY A 56 0.85 -0.80 -9.39
C GLY A 56 1.24 -2.06 -8.61
N ALA A 57 2.09 -1.94 -7.60
CA ALA A 57 2.48 -3.06 -6.74
C ALA A 57 1.28 -3.60 -5.94
N PHE A 58 0.44 -2.72 -5.42
CA PHE A 58 -0.78 -3.09 -4.70
C PHE A 58 -1.81 -3.77 -5.60
N PHE A 59 -1.99 -3.26 -6.83
CA PHE A 59 -2.85 -3.88 -7.82
C PHE A 59 -2.39 -5.29 -8.17
N ALA A 60 -1.08 -5.48 -8.43
CA ALA A 60 -0.52 -6.79 -8.70
C ALA A 60 -0.73 -7.78 -7.54
N GLY A 61 -0.47 -7.34 -6.30
CA GLY A 61 -0.72 -8.14 -5.10
C GLY A 61 -2.20 -8.51 -4.94
N ALA A 62 -3.11 -7.54 -5.08
CA ALA A 62 -4.55 -7.80 -5.00
C ALA A 62 -5.05 -8.76 -6.09
N SER A 63 -4.45 -8.73 -7.28
CA SER A 63 -4.73 -9.67 -8.36
C SER A 63 -4.35 -11.10 -7.96
N GLN A 64 -3.12 -11.29 -7.44
CA GLN A 64 -2.63 -12.60 -6.99
C GLN A 64 -3.46 -13.17 -5.83
N MET A 65 -3.94 -12.30 -4.94
CA MET A 65 -4.81 -12.68 -3.81
C MET A 65 -6.27 -12.88 -4.21
N GLY A 66 -6.65 -12.60 -5.47
CA GLY A 66 -8.03 -12.70 -5.95
C GLY A 66 -8.99 -11.63 -5.42
N TRP A 67 -8.48 -10.52 -4.87
CA TRP A 67 -9.29 -9.46 -4.25
C TRP A 67 -9.91 -8.50 -5.25
N LEU A 68 -9.35 -8.40 -6.46
CA LEU A 68 -9.86 -7.55 -7.54
C LEU A 68 -11.19 -8.03 -8.14
N ARG A 69 -11.63 -9.25 -7.81
CA ARG A 69 -12.91 -9.79 -8.29
C ARG A 69 -14.05 -9.37 -7.37
N LYS A 70 -14.95 -8.54 -7.91
CA LYS A 70 -16.38 -8.54 -7.60
C LYS A 70 -17.14 -8.61 -8.91
#